data_AF-A0A421JBF8-F1
#
_entry.id   AF-A0A421JBF8-F1
#
_cell.length_a   1.000
_cell.length_b   1.000
_cell.length_c   1.000
_cell.angle_alpha   90.00
_cell.angle_beta   90.00
_cell.angle_gamma   90.00
#
_symmetry.space_group_name_H-M   'P 1'
#
loop_
_entity.id
_entity.type
_entity.pdbx_description
1 polymer ?
#
loop_
_entity_poly.entity_id
_entity_poly.type
_entity_poly.pdbx_seq_one_letter_code
_entity_poly.pdbx_strand_id
1 'polypeptide(L)'
;MPSPQKRPLAEANVSSLKRKSLTFDMARIETRTRIPTPKPVPAAVSPSLDLLHINRLLDMNQNFVRKSKSQQVDCRRPDRSSNAEESFNRHLERQKNLEVELDSQLKDLRSKHEALQTDVVELRRTHKKILHRVSDLDTKIAAEKGRFEYSEDRIMKNVSHREQMMNLQVKDLINKLTSEYNEAKFQLQDQLAAAKNYNDEELLTEAQRLREETKELEEKYAKVVAENQRKLKEEALSLETELSKVLASKTSEASALEDQYQSKLAEFQSVEHEVKEMEASIQKLRDENSQLENEITRIKENARTFEADKVQLSKELLEAENNLAQAKAEASRWKAAVAEEGKSFGKAREQLNVHNTHRRMLEDAIMDYERGPRIYVRNSPKSSTQFAKEFSKDTCNQEMIDEFLCFVGTSVKRMLNCGIIISGHKQPGFVSQILSSSFDLILERTASAAFKGWSFEYVLRCVDVGQSPPVDLLDSRRPVSAEVRASLEDIRAQKMVIESSKDLKGIPIPEHSAGYLSILSIHGTFNGIVRQCDMLVLDISGADISRQHSLILGQDPSLKSLIDYCHSNRSLHLSQPDEQIITALEAIKQRYQK
;
A
#
# COMPACT_ATOMS: atom_id res chain seq x y z
N MET A 1 -3.86 22.76 -141.82
CA MET A 1 -5.14 23.33 -142.26
C MET A 1 -6.04 22.16 -142.67
N PRO A 2 -7.33 22.06 -142.31
CA PRO A 2 -8.18 23.09 -141.70
C PRO A 2 -8.95 22.62 -140.43
N SER A 3 -9.45 23.60 -139.68
CA SER A 3 -10.62 23.54 -138.79
C SER A 3 -11.91 23.59 -139.62
N PRO A 4 -13.11 23.25 -139.10
CA PRO A 4 -13.95 24.25 -138.39
C PRO A 4 -14.81 23.66 -137.22
N GLN A 5 -15.01 24.38 -136.09
CA GLN A 5 -16.23 25.09 -135.64
C GLN A 5 -17.59 24.37 -135.93
N LYS A 6 -18.62 24.27 -135.05
CA LYS A 6 -19.13 25.04 -133.88
C LYS A 6 -20.21 24.18 -133.14
N ARG A 7 -20.49 24.45 -131.85
CA ARG A 7 -21.56 23.84 -131.00
C ARG A 7 -22.99 24.30 -131.40
N PRO A 8 -24.08 23.67 -130.88
CA PRO A 8 -24.69 24.14 -129.61
C PRO A 8 -25.30 23.03 -128.68
N LEU A 9 -25.75 23.49 -127.51
CA LEU A 9 -26.30 22.81 -126.33
C LEU A 9 -27.74 22.26 -126.47
N ALA A 10 -28.07 21.24 -125.67
CA ALA A 10 -29.42 21.02 -125.10
C ALA A 10 -29.33 20.26 -123.75
N GLU A 11 -30.09 20.75 -122.76
CA GLU A 11 -30.29 20.28 -121.38
C GLU A 11 -31.37 19.16 -121.32
N ALA A 12 -31.17 18.05 -120.61
CA ALA A 12 -31.51 17.73 -119.20
C ALA A 12 -33.00 17.45 -118.90
N ASN A 13 -33.36 16.22 -118.47
CA ASN A 13 -33.64 15.88 -117.06
C ASN A 13 -34.05 14.40 -116.81
N VAL A 14 -33.34 13.78 -115.87
CA VAL A 14 -33.65 12.81 -114.78
C VAL A 14 -34.98 12.02 -114.73
N SER A 15 -34.89 10.68 -114.53
CA SER A 15 -35.47 9.95 -113.37
C SER A 15 -35.06 8.46 -113.25
N SER A 16 -34.46 8.12 -112.10
CA SER A 16 -34.52 6.89 -111.27
C SER A 16 -35.03 5.53 -111.79
N LEU A 17 -34.29 4.42 -111.55
CA LEU A 17 -34.62 3.31 -110.60
C LEU A 17 -33.73 2.04 -110.79
N LYS A 18 -33.51 1.32 -109.67
CA LYS A 18 -33.19 -0.13 -109.48
C LYS A 18 -31.73 -0.61 -109.53
N ARG A 19 -31.11 -0.71 -108.34
CA ARG A 19 -30.14 -1.76 -107.96
C ARG A 19 -30.89 -3.04 -107.59
N LYS A 20 -30.47 -4.19 -108.12
CA LYS A 20 -30.92 -5.53 -107.70
C LYS A 20 -29.89 -6.18 -106.75
N SER A 21 -30.44 -6.83 -105.73
CA SER A 21 -29.88 -7.67 -104.66
C SER A 21 -28.81 -8.68 -105.15
N LEU A 22 -27.69 -8.96 -104.47
CA LEU A 22 -27.40 -9.44 -103.10
C LEU A 22 -27.96 -10.84 -102.80
N THR A 23 -27.15 -11.87 -103.07
CA THR A 23 -27.17 -13.19 -102.43
C THR A 23 -25.73 -13.64 -102.22
N PHE A 24 -25.28 -13.62 -100.96
CA PHE A 24 -24.04 -14.23 -100.50
C PHE A 24 -24.45 -15.39 -99.60
N ASP A 25 -24.13 -16.62 -100.01
CA ASP A 25 -24.20 -17.79 -99.14
C ASP A 25 -23.03 -17.74 -98.18
N MET A 26 -23.31 -17.46 -96.90
CA MET A 26 -22.40 -17.71 -95.80
C MET A 26 -22.90 -18.91 -95.01
N ALA A 27 -22.09 -19.96 -95.02
CA ALA A 27 -22.22 -21.07 -94.09
C ALA A 27 -22.06 -20.57 -92.64
N ARG A 28 -23.01 -21.00 -91.82
CA ARG A 28 -23.09 -20.90 -90.36
C ARG A 28 -21.73 -21.06 -89.66
N ILE A 29 -21.43 -20.11 -88.77
CA ILE A 29 -20.71 -20.37 -87.53
C ILE A 29 -21.63 -19.95 -86.39
N GLU A 30 -21.99 -20.94 -85.58
CA GLU A 30 -22.72 -20.76 -84.33
C GLU A 30 -21.79 -20.13 -83.29
N THR A 31 -22.20 -19.00 -82.71
CA THR A 31 -22.07 -18.80 -81.26
C THR A 31 -23.23 -17.94 -80.77
N ARG A 32 -23.89 -18.49 -79.74
CA ARG A 32 -25.07 -17.96 -79.08
C ARG A 32 -24.76 -16.68 -78.32
N THR A 33 -25.70 -15.75 -78.39
CA THR A 33 -25.91 -14.67 -77.44
C THR A 33 -26.40 -15.21 -76.10
N ARG A 34 -25.98 -14.59 -74.99
CA ARG A 34 -26.89 -14.32 -73.86
C ARG A 34 -26.36 -13.21 -72.96
N ILE A 35 -27.00 -12.04 -73.07
CA ILE A 35 -27.07 -11.01 -72.03
C ILE A 35 -27.99 -11.55 -70.91
N PRO A 36 -27.77 -11.16 -69.65
CA PRO A 36 -28.85 -10.44 -68.97
C PRO A 36 -28.34 -9.24 -68.15
N THR A 37 -28.91 -8.08 -68.47
CA THR A 37 -29.07 -6.93 -67.56
C THR A 37 -29.73 -7.35 -66.24
N PRO A 38 -29.48 -6.62 -65.14
CA PRO A 38 -30.54 -6.28 -64.21
C PRO A 38 -30.86 -4.78 -64.21
N LYS A 39 -32.12 -4.56 -63.85
CA LYS A 39 -32.94 -3.35 -63.87
C LYS A 39 -32.51 -2.24 -62.90
N PRO A 40 -33.05 -1.02 -63.08
CA PRO A 40 -32.93 0.11 -62.14
C PRO A 40 -33.84 -0.03 -60.90
N VAL A 41 -33.64 0.89 -59.92
CA VAL A 41 -34.50 1.30 -58.77
C VAL A 41 -34.05 0.77 -57.37
N PRO A 42 -34.20 1.49 -56.23
CA PRO A 42 -34.65 2.88 -55.97
C PRO A 42 -33.66 3.76 -55.19
N ALA A 43 -33.94 5.07 -55.17
CA ALA A 43 -33.51 5.97 -54.10
C ALA A 43 -34.08 5.48 -52.75
N ALA A 44 -33.21 5.25 -51.77
CA ALA A 44 -33.62 5.17 -50.37
C ALA A 44 -33.77 6.61 -49.86
N VAL A 45 -35.02 7.04 -49.76
CA VAL A 45 -35.45 8.18 -48.97
C VAL A 45 -34.98 7.95 -47.54
N SER A 46 -34.14 8.85 -47.03
CA SER A 46 -33.86 8.94 -45.60
C SER A 46 -35.19 9.09 -44.85
N PRO A 47 -35.46 8.27 -43.81
CA PRO A 47 -36.59 8.55 -42.95
C PRO A 47 -36.31 9.88 -42.25
N SER A 48 -37.22 10.83 -42.42
CA SER A 48 -37.32 12.05 -41.62
C SER A 48 -37.24 11.66 -40.15
N LEU A 49 -36.12 12.01 -39.51
CA LEU A 49 -35.96 11.87 -38.08
C LEU A 49 -36.93 12.87 -37.44
N ASP A 50 -37.91 12.28 -36.76
CA ASP A 50 -39.10 12.85 -36.19
C ASP A 50 -38.74 14.01 -35.23
N LEU A 51 -38.90 15.25 -35.71
CA LEU A 51 -38.74 16.51 -34.96
C LEU A 51 -39.67 16.58 -33.72
N LEU A 52 -40.65 15.68 -33.62
CA LEU A 52 -41.53 15.55 -32.46
C LEU A 52 -40.87 14.81 -31.28
N HIS A 53 -39.86 13.97 -31.51
CA HIS A 53 -39.17 13.23 -30.44
C HIS A 53 -38.15 14.11 -29.69
N ILE A 54 -37.54 15.08 -30.40
CA ILE A 54 -36.57 16.02 -29.83
C ILE A 54 -37.28 17.09 -28.98
N ASN A 55 -38.47 17.55 -29.38
CA ASN A 55 -39.24 18.51 -28.58
C ASN A 55 -39.83 17.88 -27.30
N ARG A 56 -40.19 16.59 -27.29
CA ARG A 56 -40.61 15.90 -26.04
C ARG A 56 -39.48 15.74 -25.01
N LEU A 57 -38.23 15.58 -25.45
CA LEU A 57 -37.07 15.47 -24.56
C LEU A 57 -36.64 16.84 -23.99
N LEU A 58 -36.91 17.94 -24.69
CA LEU A 58 -36.68 19.30 -24.19
C LEU A 58 -37.78 19.75 -23.21
N ASP A 59 -39.04 19.33 -23.40
CA ASP A 59 -40.14 19.63 -22.45
C ASP A 59 -40.01 18.87 -21.12
N MET A 60 -39.43 17.67 -21.10
CA MET A 60 -39.19 16.94 -19.84
C MET A 60 -38.06 17.54 -19.00
N ASN A 61 -37.12 18.28 -19.60
CA ASN A 61 -35.99 18.89 -18.89
C ASN A 61 -36.31 20.29 -18.32
N GLN A 62 -37.38 20.94 -18.77
CA GLN A 62 -37.80 22.24 -18.21
C GLN A 62 -38.70 22.15 -16.97
N ASN A 63 -39.21 20.96 -16.63
CA ASN A 63 -40.11 20.77 -15.49
C ASN A 63 -39.44 20.42 -14.15
N PHE A 64 -38.10 20.39 -14.06
CA PHE A 64 -37.38 20.10 -12.82
C PHE A 64 -36.71 21.29 -12.12
N VAL A 65 -36.88 22.53 -12.62
CA VAL A 65 -36.19 23.72 -12.05
C VAL A 65 -37.13 24.70 -11.32
N ARG A 66 -38.38 24.32 -11.01
CA ARG A 66 -39.27 25.19 -10.21
C ARG A 66 -40.04 24.45 -9.12
N LYS A 67 -39.86 24.93 -7.88
CA LYS A 67 -40.36 24.52 -6.54
C LYS A 67 -39.29 23.71 -5.78
N SER A 68 -38.77 24.13 -4.63
CA SER A 68 -39.42 24.78 -3.49
C SER A 68 -38.48 25.72 -2.71
N LYS A 69 -38.96 26.93 -2.43
CA LYS A 69 -38.48 27.82 -1.36
C LYS A 69 -39.01 27.34 0.00
N SER A 70 -38.27 27.76 1.03
CA SER A 70 -38.65 28.00 2.44
C SER A 70 -39.03 26.82 3.33
N GLN A 71 -38.19 26.59 4.34
CA GLN A 71 -38.66 26.62 5.73
C GLN A 71 -37.50 27.01 6.67
N GLN A 72 -37.47 28.30 7.05
CA GLN A 72 -36.90 28.73 8.32
C GLN A 72 -37.72 28.09 9.44
N VAL A 73 -37.04 27.48 10.41
CA VAL A 73 -37.65 27.13 11.70
C VAL A 73 -36.76 27.66 12.81
N ASP A 74 -37.44 28.32 13.73
CA ASP A 74 -36.99 29.16 14.81
C ASP A 74 -36.01 28.53 15.80
N CYS A 75 -35.23 29.45 16.36
CA CYS A 75 -34.50 29.34 17.59
C CYS A 75 -35.38 28.85 18.76
N ARG A 76 -34.93 27.80 19.48
CA ARG A 76 -35.08 27.72 20.93
C ARG A 76 -33.85 27.08 21.58
N ARG A 77 -33.13 27.90 22.34
CA ARG A 77 -32.18 27.46 23.38
C ARG A 77 -32.91 26.63 24.44
N PRO A 78 -32.21 25.66 25.05
CA PRO A 78 -32.19 25.60 26.50
C PRO A 78 -30.77 25.66 27.05
N ASP A 79 -30.69 26.38 28.14
CA ASP A 79 -29.54 26.67 28.98
C ASP A 79 -28.94 25.43 29.67
N ARG A 80 -27.65 25.58 30.02
CA ARG A 80 -26.84 24.91 31.06
C ARG A 80 -26.09 23.62 30.69
N SER A 81 -24.79 23.76 30.42
CA SER A 81 -23.72 23.46 31.39
C SER A 81 -22.33 23.61 30.74
N SER A 82 -21.47 24.38 31.41
CA SER A 82 -20.35 25.13 30.83
C SER A 82 -19.05 24.34 30.60
N ASN A 83 -19.12 23.09 30.13
CA ASN A 83 -17.91 22.34 29.71
C ASN A 83 -18.10 21.53 28.40
N ALA A 84 -19.29 21.52 27.80
CA ALA A 84 -19.56 20.87 26.51
C ALA A 84 -19.53 21.83 25.30
N GLU A 85 -19.72 23.13 25.52
CA GLU A 85 -19.80 24.15 24.45
C GLU A 85 -18.47 24.39 23.72
N GLU A 86 -17.31 24.30 24.39
CA GLU A 86 -16.01 24.45 23.72
C GLU A 86 -15.62 23.25 22.86
N SER A 87 -16.09 22.06 23.21
CA SER A 87 -15.89 20.84 22.40
C SER A 87 -16.81 20.86 21.19
N PHE A 88 -18.08 21.24 21.40
CA PHE A 88 -19.06 21.36 20.33
C PHE A 88 -18.71 22.51 19.37
N ASN A 89 -18.24 23.66 19.87
CA ASN A 89 -17.78 24.77 19.02
C ASN A 89 -16.50 24.40 18.26
N ARG A 90 -15.51 23.73 18.89
CA ARG A 90 -14.34 23.24 18.14
C ARG A 90 -14.71 22.17 17.11
N HIS A 91 -15.68 21.31 17.40
CA HIS A 91 -16.14 20.32 16.43
C HIS A 91 -16.92 20.98 15.30
N LEU A 92 -17.79 21.94 15.60
CA LEU A 92 -18.56 22.73 14.63
C LEU A 92 -17.65 23.60 13.77
N GLU A 93 -16.57 24.15 14.33
CA GLU A 93 -15.60 24.98 13.61
C GLU A 93 -14.64 24.13 12.77
N ARG A 94 -14.26 22.93 13.23
CA ARG A 94 -13.62 21.92 12.37
C ARG A 94 -14.53 21.46 11.26
N GLN A 95 -15.82 21.25 11.54
CA GLN A 95 -16.79 20.80 10.54
C GLN A 95 -17.04 21.91 9.50
N LYS A 96 -17.14 23.18 9.93
CA LYS A 96 -17.17 24.34 9.02
C LYS A 96 -15.90 24.49 8.21
N ASN A 97 -14.72 24.30 8.80
CA ASN A 97 -13.46 24.37 8.05
C ASN A 97 -13.35 23.20 7.05
N LEU A 98 -13.85 22.02 7.41
CA LEU A 98 -13.94 20.88 6.50
C LEU A 98 -14.95 21.14 5.38
N GLU A 99 -16.09 21.76 5.68
CA GLU A 99 -17.07 22.21 4.67
C GLU A 99 -16.49 23.26 3.75
N VAL A 100 -15.74 24.24 4.27
CA VAL A 100 -15.07 25.26 3.45
C VAL A 100 -13.98 24.64 2.56
N GLU A 101 -13.25 23.63 3.07
CA GLU A 101 -12.27 22.88 2.29
C GLU A 101 -12.92 21.94 1.26
N LEU A 102 -14.04 21.31 1.60
CA LEU A 102 -14.83 20.53 0.65
C LEU A 102 -15.46 21.43 -0.42
N ASP A 103 -15.89 22.63 -0.06
CA ASP A 103 -16.40 23.63 -0.99
C ASP A 103 -15.29 24.21 -1.87
N SER A 104 -14.08 24.41 -1.35
CA SER A 104 -12.92 24.83 -2.14
C SER A 104 -12.54 23.75 -3.14
N GLN A 105 -12.47 22.49 -2.70
CA GLN A 105 -12.21 21.34 -3.58
C GLN A 105 -13.33 21.12 -4.60
N LEU A 106 -14.59 21.31 -4.23
CA LEU A 106 -15.72 21.28 -5.17
C LEU A 106 -15.64 22.42 -6.17
N LYS A 107 -15.21 23.61 -5.76
CA LYS A 107 -15.02 24.76 -6.66
C LYS A 107 -13.87 24.52 -7.64
N ASP A 108 -12.77 23.93 -7.18
CA ASP A 108 -11.63 23.56 -8.02
C ASP A 108 -11.96 22.40 -8.98
N LEU A 109 -12.75 21.42 -8.53
CA LEU A 109 -13.25 20.35 -9.38
C LEU A 109 -14.27 20.88 -10.40
N ARG A 110 -15.12 21.83 -10.02
CA ARG A 110 -16.05 22.50 -10.94
C ARG A 110 -15.31 23.35 -11.97
N SER A 111 -14.29 24.11 -11.58
CA SER A 111 -13.50 24.91 -12.52
C SER A 111 -12.71 24.02 -13.48
N LYS A 112 -12.14 22.90 -13.00
CA LYS A 112 -11.51 21.88 -13.87
C LYS A 112 -12.53 21.22 -14.80
N HIS A 113 -13.73 20.93 -14.30
CA HIS A 113 -14.79 20.35 -15.12
C HIS A 113 -15.25 21.32 -16.21
N GLU A 114 -15.43 22.60 -15.88
CA GLU A 114 -15.76 23.65 -16.85
C GLU A 114 -14.65 23.83 -17.89
N ALA A 115 -13.38 23.83 -17.47
CA ALA A 115 -12.23 23.89 -18.37
C ALA A 115 -12.17 22.68 -19.33
N LEU A 116 -12.37 21.47 -18.81
CA LEU A 116 -12.45 20.26 -19.64
C LEU A 116 -13.67 20.29 -20.58
N GLN A 117 -14.79 20.87 -20.14
CA GLN A 117 -15.98 21.03 -20.96
C GLN A 117 -15.75 22.03 -22.10
N THR A 118 -15.01 23.12 -21.84
CA THR A 118 -14.58 24.04 -22.90
C THR A 118 -13.62 23.37 -23.88
N ASP A 119 -12.65 22.59 -23.40
CA ASP A 119 -11.70 21.86 -24.24
C ASP A 119 -12.41 20.84 -25.15
N VAL A 120 -13.41 20.12 -24.62
CA VAL A 120 -14.24 19.20 -25.43
C VAL A 120 -15.00 19.95 -26.52
N VAL A 121 -15.51 21.16 -26.25
CA VAL A 121 -16.18 21.98 -27.26
C VAL A 121 -15.20 22.46 -28.32
N GLU A 122 -13.99 22.86 -27.94
CA GLU A 122 -12.94 23.27 -28.88
C GLU A 122 -12.45 22.11 -29.74
N LEU A 123 -12.21 20.94 -29.14
CA LEU A 123 -11.86 19.71 -29.86
C LEU A 123 -12.95 19.29 -30.85
N ARG A 124 -14.23 19.43 -30.49
CA ARG A 124 -15.34 19.18 -31.43
C ARG A 124 -15.33 20.16 -32.60
N ARG A 125 -14.97 21.43 -32.36
CA ARG A 125 -14.87 22.45 -33.41
C ARG A 125 -13.69 22.18 -34.34
N THR A 126 -12.52 21.82 -33.82
CA THR A 126 -11.35 21.47 -34.64
C THR A 126 -11.60 20.20 -35.44
N HIS A 127 -12.23 19.19 -34.84
CA HIS A 127 -12.63 17.97 -35.54
C HIS A 127 -13.59 18.25 -36.70
N LYS A 128 -14.61 19.11 -36.51
CA LYS A 128 -15.50 19.54 -37.60
C LYS A 128 -14.74 20.28 -38.72
N LYS A 129 -13.79 21.14 -38.37
CA LYS A 129 -12.96 21.84 -39.37
C LYS A 129 -12.13 20.85 -40.21
N ILE A 130 -11.56 19.82 -39.57
CA ILE A 130 -10.80 18.78 -40.27
C ILE A 130 -11.73 17.96 -41.18
N LEU A 131 -12.91 17.56 -40.71
CA LEU A 131 -13.89 16.84 -41.54
C LEU A 131 -14.31 17.62 -42.79
N HIS A 132 -14.58 18.92 -42.66
CA HIS A 132 -14.86 19.77 -43.81
C HIS A 132 -13.66 19.86 -44.76
N ARG A 133 -12.44 19.98 -44.23
CA ARG A 133 -11.22 19.98 -45.04
C ARG A 133 -11.03 18.68 -45.83
N VAL A 134 -11.36 17.53 -45.22
CA VAL A 134 -11.32 16.22 -45.88
C VAL A 134 -12.37 16.16 -47.00
N SER A 135 -13.61 16.56 -46.72
CA SER A 135 -14.67 16.63 -47.72
C SER A 135 -14.33 17.55 -48.91
N ASP A 136 -13.68 18.68 -48.65
CA ASP A 136 -13.23 19.61 -49.70
C ASP A 136 -12.10 19.01 -50.55
N LEU A 137 -11.22 18.19 -49.94
CA LEU A 137 -10.18 17.48 -50.68
C LEU A 137 -10.76 16.34 -51.52
N ASP A 138 -11.73 15.60 -51.01
CA ASP A 138 -12.41 14.53 -51.75
C ASP A 138 -13.14 15.07 -52.99
N THR A 139 -13.84 16.20 -52.86
CA THR A 139 -14.48 16.86 -54.02
C THR A 139 -13.46 17.34 -55.06
N LYS A 140 -12.30 17.84 -54.64
CA LYS A 140 -11.20 18.20 -55.55
C LYS A 140 -10.61 16.99 -56.26
N ILE A 141 -10.39 15.89 -55.54
CA ILE A 141 -9.90 14.64 -56.13
C ILE A 141 -10.89 14.12 -57.18
N ALA A 142 -12.20 14.13 -56.88
CA ALA A 142 -13.23 13.74 -57.83
C ALA A 142 -13.24 14.63 -59.09
N ALA A 143 -13.09 15.95 -58.92
CA ALA A 143 -13.02 16.88 -60.04
C ALA A 143 -11.79 16.67 -60.93
N GLU A 144 -10.60 16.42 -60.34
CA GLU A 144 -9.39 16.11 -61.10
C GLU A 144 -9.48 14.76 -61.83
N LYS A 145 -10.04 13.73 -61.19
CA LYS A 145 -10.31 12.44 -61.86
C LYS A 145 -11.18 12.62 -63.11
N GLY A 146 -12.27 13.38 -63.01
CA GLY A 146 -13.12 13.67 -64.16
C GLY A 146 -12.41 14.47 -65.27
N ARG A 147 -11.47 15.37 -64.91
CA ARG A 147 -10.63 16.07 -65.91
C ARG A 147 -9.68 15.11 -66.62
N PHE A 148 -9.07 14.18 -65.89
CA PHE A 148 -8.19 13.18 -66.48
C PHE A 148 -8.94 12.27 -67.45
N GLU A 149 -10.10 11.74 -67.04
CA GLU A 149 -10.96 10.90 -67.89
C GLU A 149 -11.38 11.62 -69.17
N TYR A 150 -11.79 12.89 -69.09
CA TYR A 150 -12.12 13.69 -70.27
C TYR A 150 -10.92 13.91 -71.20
N SER A 151 -9.72 14.09 -70.63
CA SER A 151 -8.49 14.26 -71.42
C SER A 151 -8.09 12.95 -72.13
N GLU A 152 -8.27 11.82 -71.46
CA GLU A 152 -7.98 10.49 -71.99
C GLU A 152 -8.90 10.16 -73.17
N ASP A 153 -10.20 10.38 -73.01
CA ASP A 153 -11.19 10.20 -74.09
C ASP A 153 -10.89 11.08 -75.31
N ARG A 154 -10.43 12.32 -75.07
CA ARG A 154 -10.03 13.24 -76.15
C ARG A 154 -8.78 12.76 -76.88
N ILE A 155 -7.78 12.25 -76.15
CA ILE A 155 -6.56 11.70 -76.75
C ILE A 155 -6.88 10.45 -77.56
N MET A 156 -7.68 9.52 -77.02
CA MET A 156 -8.07 8.29 -77.69
C MET A 156 -8.82 8.54 -79.00
N LYS A 157 -9.76 9.50 -79.02
CA LYS A 157 -10.45 9.91 -80.26
C LYS A 157 -9.50 10.49 -81.30
N ASN A 158 -8.54 11.32 -80.88
CA ASN A 158 -7.55 11.91 -81.78
C ASN A 158 -6.62 10.85 -82.38
N VAL A 159 -6.16 9.89 -81.58
CA VAL A 159 -5.31 8.78 -82.05
C VAL A 159 -6.08 7.95 -83.09
N SER A 160 -7.31 7.55 -82.78
CA SER A 160 -8.15 6.77 -83.70
C SER A 160 -8.40 7.50 -85.04
N HIS A 161 -8.65 8.81 -85.01
CA HIS A 161 -8.83 9.58 -86.24
C HIS A 161 -7.54 9.65 -87.07
N ARG A 162 -6.38 9.80 -86.42
CA ARG A 162 -5.07 9.86 -87.10
C ARG A 162 -4.73 8.54 -87.78
N GLU A 163 -4.99 7.41 -87.12
CA GLU A 163 -4.81 6.08 -87.69
C GLU A 163 -5.69 5.85 -88.93
N GLN A 164 -6.95 6.29 -88.89
CA GLN A 164 -7.85 6.18 -90.04
C GLN A 164 -7.36 6.99 -91.26
N MET A 165 -6.86 8.21 -91.03
CA MET A 165 -6.31 9.04 -92.11
C MET A 165 -5.04 8.45 -92.73
N MET A 166 -4.15 7.93 -91.91
CA MET A 166 -2.90 7.30 -92.39
C MET A 166 -3.18 6.03 -93.20
N ASN A 167 -4.16 5.22 -92.77
CA ASN A 167 -4.60 4.04 -93.51
C ASN A 167 -5.20 4.39 -94.88
N LEU A 168 -5.95 5.49 -95.00
CA LEU A 168 -6.45 5.98 -96.29
C LEU A 168 -5.31 6.40 -97.23
N GLN A 169 -4.30 7.13 -96.70
CA GLN A 169 -3.14 7.57 -97.49
C GLN A 169 -2.30 6.40 -98.02
N VAL A 170 -2.05 5.38 -97.20
CA VAL A 170 -1.34 4.17 -97.62
C VAL A 170 -2.08 3.47 -98.75
N LYS A 171 -3.41 3.38 -98.66
CA LYS A 171 -4.24 2.74 -99.68
C LYS A 171 -4.19 3.45 -101.04
N ASP A 172 -4.14 4.79 -101.03
CA ASP A 172 -4.02 5.59 -102.26
C ASP A 172 -2.64 5.43 -102.95
N LEU A 173 -1.56 5.34 -102.18
CA LEU A 173 -0.21 5.12 -102.73
C LEU A 173 -0.06 3.76 -103.40
N ILE A 174 -0.65 2.71 -102.83
CA ILE A 174 -0.65 1.36 -103.40
C ILE A 174 -1.34 1.34 -104.77
N ASN A 175 -2.47 2.06 -104.90
CA ASN A 175 -3.21 2.13 -106.17
C ASN A 175 -2.41 2.86 -107.27
N LYS A 176 -1.67 3.91 -106.94
CA LYS A 176 -0.82 4.64 -107.91
C LYS A 176 0.32 3.78 -108.44
N LEU A 177 1.04 3.09 -107.56
CA LEU A 177 2.18 2.25 -107.94
C LEU A 177 1.76 1.13 -108.92
N THR A 178 0.56 0.58 -108.68
CA THR A 178 -0.03 -0.47 -109.53
C THR A 178 -0.36 0.04 -110.94
N SER A 179 -0.72 1.32 -111.09
CA SER A 179 -0.98 1.92 -112.41
C SER A 179 0.31 2.16 -113.20
N GLU A 180 1.34 2.69 -112.56
CA GLU A 180 2.62 3.05 -113.22
C GLU A 180 3.36 1.81 -113.75
N TYR A 181 3.31 0.70 -113.02
CA TYR A 181 3.92 -0.57 -113.43
C TYR A 181 3.35 -1.12 -114.75
N ASN A 182 2.05 -0.97 -114.98
CA ASN A 182 1.40 -1.51 -116.18
C ASN A 182 1.75 -0.71 -117.46
N GLU A 183 1.98 0.60 -117.32
CA GLU A 183 2.35 1.49 -118.44
C GLU A 183 3.76 1.20 -118.97
N ALA A 184 4.74 1.05 -118.07
CA ALA A 184 6.14 0.79 -118.43
C ALA A 184 6.32 -0.53 -119.20
N LYS A 185 5.50 -1.54 -118.87
CA LYS A 185 5.51 -2.83 -119.56
C LYS A 185 5.13 -2.72 -121.04
N PHE A 186 4.29 -1.75 -121.41
CA PHE A 186 3.80 -1.58 -122.78
C PHE A 186 4.85 -0.92 -123.69
N GLN A 187 5.62 0.04 -123.17
CA GLN A 187 6.60 0.81 -123.94
C GLN A 187 7.83 0.00 -124.38
N LEU A 188 8.26 -0.99 -123.59
CA LEU A 188 9.42 -1.83 -123.92
C LEU A 188 9.17 -2.83 -125.06
N GLN A 189 7.91 -3.15 -125.36
CA GLN A 189 7.58 -4.08 -126.45
C GLN A 189 7.67 -3.42 -127.85
N ASP A 190 7.55 -2.09 -127.93
CA ASP A 190 7.49 -1.34 -129.19
C ASP A 190 8.90 -1.04 -129.75
N GLN A 191 9.89 -0.81 -128.88
CA GLN A 191 11.25 -0.44 -129.28
C GLN A 191 12.08 -1.60 -129.87
N LEU A 192 11.71 -2.85 -129.58
CA LEU A 192 12.44 -4.03 -130.04
C LEU A 192 12.19 -4.35 -131.53
N ALA A 193 11.12 -3.79 -132.12
CA ALA A 193 10.78 -4.01 -133.53
C ALA A 193 11.58 -3.13 -134.52
N ALA A 194 12.16 -2.01 -134.08
CA ALA A 194 12.77 -1.01 -134.96
C ALA A 194 14.26 -1.24 -135.30
N ALA A 195 15.00 -2.02 -134.51
CA ALA A 195 16.47 -2.10 -134.59
C ALA A 195 17.03 -3.14 -135.58
N LYS A 196 16.22 -3.80 -136.41
CA LYS A 196 16.65 -4.96 -137.21
C LYS A 196 17.29 -4.69 -138.59
N ASN A 197 17.33 -3.47 -139.14
CA ASN A 197 17.82 -3.24 -140.52
C ASN A 197 18.61 -1.91 -140.71
N TYR A 198 19.95 -1.91 -140.98
CA TYR A 198 20.69 -1.05 -141.97
C TYR A 198 22.25 -1.15 -141.90
N ASN A 199 23.03 -1.06 -143.02
CA ASN A 199 24.53 -0.99 -143.06
C ASN A 199 25.15 -0.48 -144.43
N ASP A 200 26.35 0.18 -144.47
CA ASP A 200 27.20 0.44 -145.69
C ASP A 200 28.72 0.80 -145.43
N GLU A 201 29.62 0.64 -146.43
CA GLU A 201 31.06 0.21 -146.37
C GLU A 201 32.22 1.23 -146.57
N GLU A 202 32.02 2.55 -146.64
CA GLU A 202 33.12 3.54 -146.89
C GLU A 202 34.12 3.74 -145.71
N LEU A 203 33.77 3.28 -144.50
CA LEU A 203 34.55 3.45 -143.25
C LEU A 203 35.85 2.64 -143.18
N LEU A 204 36.04 1.67 -144.08
CA LEU A 204 37.12 0.69 -143.97
C LEU A 204 38.51 1.23 -144.34
N THR A 205 38.61 2.30 -145.13
CA THR A 205 39.90 2.82 -145.62
C THR A 205 40.55 3.86 -144.70
N GLU A 206 39.78 4.67 -143.97
CA GLU A 206 40.31 5.63 -142.96
C GLU A 206 40.86 4.93 -141.71
N ALA A 207 40.38 3.70 -141.44
CA ALA A 207 40.77 2.92 -140.26
C ALA A 207 42.25 2.52 -140.22
N GLN A 208 42.94 2.48 -141.36
CA GLN A 208 44.35 2.04 -141.41
C GLN A 208 45.34 3.14 -141.01
N ARG A 209 45.09 4.40 -141.37
CA ARG A 209 45.96 5.54 -141.03
C ARG A 209 45.99 5.83 -139.52
N LEU A 210 44.84 5.72 -138.87
CA LEU A 210 44.69 5.97 -137.44
C LEU A 210 45.43 4.96 -136.55
N ARG A 211 45.76 3.76 -137.05
CA ARG A 211 46.43 2.71 -136.25
C ARG A 211 47.88 3.03 -135.90
N GLU A 212 48.61 3.72 -136.77
CA GLU A 212 50.03 3.99 -136.54
C GLU A 212 50.23 5.12 -135.51
N GLU A 213 49.36 6.13 -135.52
CA GLU A 213 49.37 7.22 -134.55
C GLU A 213 48.96 6.75 -133.13
N THR A 214 48.05 5.76 -133.02
CA THR A 214 47.72 5.14 -131.71
C THR A 214 48.94 4.50 -131.04
N LYS A 215 49.87 3.92 -131.80
CA LYS A 215 50.97 3.15 -131.23
C LYS A 215 52.00 4.03 -130.51
N GLU A 216 52.33 5.21 -131.05
CA GLU A 216 53.26 6.13 -130.40
C GLU A 216 52.67 6.79 -129.14
N LEU A 217 51.35 7.05 -129.14
CA LEU A 217 50.63 7.60 -128.00
C LEU A 217 50.53 6.59 -126.84
N GLU A 218 50.36 5.30 -127.14
CA GLU A 218 50.33 4.22 -126.14
C GLU A 218 51.65 4.12 -125.33
N GLU A 219 52.81 4.26 -125.99
CA GLU A 219 54.10 4.18 -125.30
C GLU A 219 54.35 5.36 -124.35
N LYS A 220 53.93 6.58 -124.73
CA LYS A 220 54.01 7.76 -123.84
C LYS A 220 53.03 7.66 -122.68
N TYR A 221 51.82 7.16 -122.93
CA TYR A 221 50.80 6.94 -121.90
C TYR A 221 51.28 5.90 -120.86
N ALA A 222 51.90 4.80 -121.30
CA ALA A 222 52.41 3.77 -120.40
C ALA A 222 53.44 4.29 -119.39
N LYS A 223 54.35 5.18 -119.82
CA LYS A 223 55.35 5.79 -118.92
C LYS A 223 54.72 6.70 -117.86
N VAL A 224 53.76 7.54 -118.27
CA VAL A 224 53.06 8.45 -117.34
C VAL A 224 52.22 7.67 -116.32
N VAL A 225 51.56 6.59 -116.75
CA VAL A 225 50.78 5.71 -115.85
C VAL A 225 51.67 5.05 -114.80
N ALA A 226 52.83 4.52 -115.21
CA ALA A 226 53.76 3.88 -114.28
C ALA A 226 54.30 4.86 -113.22
N GLU A 227 54.60 6.10 -113.63
CA GLU A 227 55.11 7.11 -112.70
C GLU A 227 54.02 7.61 -111.73
N ASN A 228 52.79 7.81 -112.21
CA ASN A 228 51.65 8.16 -111.35
C ASN A 228 51.29 7.04 -110.36
N GLN A 229 51.35 5.77 -110.78
CA GLN A 229 51.12 4.63 -109.88
C GLN A 229 52.18 4.54 -108.79
N ARG A 230 53.44 4.89 -109.09
CA ARG A 230 54.51 4.92 -108.07
C ARG A 230 54.24 6.02 -107.03
N LYS A 231 53.92 7.24 -107.46
CA LYS A 231 53.62 8.36 -106.56
C LYS A 231 52.39 8.08 -105.67
N LEU A 232 51.32 7.53 -106.25
CA LEU A 232 50.13 7.13 -105.50
C LEU A 232 50.42 6.08 -104.42
N LYS A 233 51.29 5.10 -104.69
CA LYS A 233 51.68 4.09 -103.70
C LYS A 233 52.53 4.69 -102.58
N GLU A 234 53.43 5.61 -102.91
CA GLU A 234 54.25 6.31 -101.91
C GLU A 234 53.39 7.22 -101.02
N GLU A 235 52.44 7.97 -101.60
CA GLU A 235 51.48 8.78 -100.85
C GLU A 235 50.54 7.92 -99.99
N ALA A 236 50.04 6.79 -100.52
CA ALA A 236 49.18 5.88 -99.75
C ALA A 236 49.91 5.28 -98.54
N LEU A 237 51.17 4.84 -98.72
CA LEU A 237 51.99 4.34 -97.61
C LEU A 237 52.28 5.44 -96.59
N SER A 238 52.58 6.66 -97.04
CA SER A 238 52.79 7.80 -96.15
C SER A 238 51.54 8.09 -95.31
N LEU A 239 50.37 8.18 -95.94
CA LEU A 239 49.11 8.44 -95.25
C LEU A 239 48.72 7.31 -94.29
N GLU A 240 48.99 6.05 -94.63
CA GLU A 240 48.69 4.92 -93.75
C GLU A 240 49.61 4.90 -92.52
N THR A 241 50.88 5.29 -92.68
CA THR A 241 51.78 5.47 -91.53
C THR A 241 51.38 6.65 -90.64
N GLU A 242 50.88 7.75 -91.20
CA GLU A 242 50.36 8.87 -90.41
C GLU A 242 49.06 8.50 -89.68
N LEU A 243 48.13 7.84 -90.36
CA LEU A 243 46.87 7.38 -89.79
C LEU A 243 47.10 6.41 -88.62
N SER A 244 47.97 5.41 -88.81
CA SER A 244 48.30 4.44 -87.77
C SER A 244 48.97 5.11 -86.56
N LYS A 245 49.82 6.11 -86.77
CA LYS A 245 50.42 6.90 -85.68
C LYS A 245 49.38 7.71 -84.92
N VAL A 246 48.45 8.37 -85.62
CA VAL A 246 47.34 9.12 -84.99
C VAL A 246 46.40 8.19 -84.22
N LEU A 247 46.05 7.04 -84.79
CA LEU A 247 45.21 6.04 -84.14
C LEU A 247 45.88 5.45 -82.89
N ALA A 248 47.17 5.13 -82.95
CA ALA A 248 47.91 4.66 -81.78
C ALA A 248 47.94 5.72 -80.66
N SER A 249 48.18 6.98 -81.01
CA SER A 249 48.14 8.10 -80.05
C SER A 249 46.76 8.27 -79.42
N LYS A 250 45.67 8.22 -80.21
CA LYS A 250 44.31 8.39 -79.69
C LYS A 250 43.81 7.21 -78.89
N THR A 251 44.18 5.99 -79.28
CA THR A 251 43.90 4.79 -78.48
C THR A 251 44.63 4.82 -77.14
N SER A 252 45.89 5.29 -77.12
CA SER A 252 46.65 5.49 -75.88
C SER A 252 46.04 6.57 -74.99
N GLU A 253 45.56 7.68 -75.57
CA GLU A 253 44.89 8.77 -74.83
C GLU A 253 43.56 8.29 -74.24
N ALA A 254 42.77 7.51 -75.00
CA ALA A 254 41.51 6.93 -74.54
C ALA A 254 41.73 5.92 -73.39
N SER A 255 42.75 5.07 -73.49
CA SER A 255 43.11 4.14 -72.40
C SER A 255 43.50 4.90 -71.13
N ALA A 256 44.32 5.95 -71.24
CA ALA A 256 44.72 6.76 -70.09
C ALA A 256 43.53 7.49 -69.44
N LEU A 257 42.56 7.93 -70.23
CA LEU A 257 41.31 8.53 -69.73
C LEU A 257 40.40 7.51 -69.05
N GLU A 258 40.29 6.30 -69.58
CA GLU A 258 39.54 5.21 -68.95
C GLU A 258 40.15 4.83 -67.60
N ASP A 259 41.48 4.69 -67.53
CA ASP A 259 42.19 4.41 -66.28
C ASP A 259 41.98 5.53 -65.24
N GLN A 260 42.01 6.80 -65.67
CA GLN A 260 41.68 7.93 -64.79
C GLN A 260 40.23 7.90 -64.32
N TYR A 261 39.28 7.57 -65.19
CA TYR A 261 37.87 7.46 -64.83
C TYR A 261 37.64 6.34 -63.80
N GLN A 262 38.20 5.16 -64.03
CA GLN A 262 38.11 4.04 -63.10
C GLN A 262 38.75 4.36 -61.75
N SER A 263 39.91 5.02 -61.75
CA SER A 263 40.56 5.49 -60.53
C SER A 263 39.69 6.48 -59.76
N LYS A 264 39.07 7.45 -60.44
CA LYS A 264 38.16 8.43 -59.81
C LYS A 264 36.87 7.79 -59.31
N LEU A 265 36.35 6.80 -60.02
CA LEU A 265 35.17 6.04 -59.60
C LEU A 265 35.46 5.26 -58.31
N ALA A 266 36.63 4.62 -58.20
CA ALA A 266 37.05 3.91 -57.00
C ALA A 266 37.24 4.88 -55.81
N GLU A 267 37.88 6.03 -56.02
CA GLU A 267 37.99 7.09 -55.00
C GLU A 267 36.60 7.58 -54.54
N PHE A 268 35.69 7.82 -55.47
CA PHE A 268 34.32 8.25 -55.15
C PHE A 268 33.57 7.21 -54.30
N GLN A 269 33.65 5.93 -54.66
CA GLN A 269 33.03 4.85 -53.89
C GLN A 269 33.63 4.72 -52.48
N SER A 270 34.93 4.91 -52.34
CA SER A 270 35.61 4.93 -51.03
C SER A 270 35.08 6.07 -50.16
N VAL A 271 35.02 7.29 -50.71
CA VAL A 271 34.49 8.46 -49.98
C VAL A 271 33.01 8.29 -49.66
N GLU A 272 32.21 7.74 -50.58
CA GLU A 272 30.79 7.46 -50.32
C GLU A 272 30.61 6.47 -49.17
N HIS A 273 31.50 5.48 -49.06
CA HIS A 273 31.48 4.54 -47.95
C HIS A 273 31.85 5.23 -46.62
N GLU A 274 32.93 6.02 -46.59
CA GLU A 274 33.34 6.79 -45.41
C GLU A 274 32.23 7.77 -44.94
N VAL A 275 31.55 8.43 -45.88
CA VAL A 275 30.41 9.31 -45.56
C VAL A 275 29.28 8.52 -44.91
N LYS A 276 28.92 7.35 -45.45
CA LYS A 276 27.88 6.50 -44.85
C LYS A 276 28.25 6.01 -43.45
N GLU A 277 29.52 5.66 -43.22
CA GLU A 277 30.00 5.29 -41.89
C GLU A 277 29.95 6.47 -40.91
N MET A 278 30.37 7.66 -41.34
CA MET A 278 30.26 8.87 -40.52
C MET A 278 28.81 9.24 -40.22
N GLU A 279 27.90 9.13 -41.18
CA GLU A 279 26.46 9.35 -40.97
C GLU A 279 25.88 8.38 -39.93
N ALA A 280 26.23 7.10 -40.03
CA ALA A 280 25.82 6.10 -39.05
C ALA A 280 26.37 6.41 -37.64
N SER A 281 27.63 6.85 -37.54
CA SER A 281 28.26 7.26 -36.28
C SER A 281 27.59 8.49 -35.68
N ILE A 282 27.29 9.50 -36.49
CA ILE A 282 26.55 10.70 -36.07
C ILE A 282 25.16 10.34 -35.56
N GLN A 283 24.46 9.43 -36.25
CA GLN A 283 23.13 9.00 -35.81
C GLN A 283 23.19 8.30 -34.46
N LYS A 284 24.17 7.39 -34.27
CA LYS A 284 24.39 6.73 -32.98
C LYS A 284 24.65 7.73 -31.85
N LEU A 285 25.52 8.73 -32.08
CA LEU A 285 25.81 9.78 -31.10
C LEU A 285 24.58 10.64 -30.79
N ARG A 286 23.72 10.91 -31.78
CA ARG A 286 22.45 11.63 -31.54
C ARG A 286 21.50 10.81 -30.66
N ASP A 287 21.41 9.52 -30.91
CA ASP A 287 20.56 8.62 -30.13
C ASP A 287 21.06 8.51 -28.68
N GLU A 288 22.38 8.38 -28.49
CA GLU A 288 23.01 8.40 -27.16
C GLU A 288 22.78 9.73 -26.44
N ASN A 289 22.92 10.86 -27.13
CA ASN A 289 22.70 12.18 -26.53
C ASN A 289 21.23 12.38 -26.12
N SER A 290 20.28 11.91 -26.93
CA SER A 290 18.85 11.90 -26.59
C SER A 290 18.56 11.05 -25.35
N GLN A 291 19.21 9.89 -25.22
CA GLN A 291 19.08 9.06 -24.01
C GLN A 291 19.62 9.79 -22.77
N LEU A 292 20.79 10.42 -22.87
CA LEU A 292 21.38 11.19 -21.76
C LEU A 292 20.50 12.39 -21.35
N GLU A 293 19.89 13.10 -22.31
CA GLU A 293 18.96 14.19 -22.02
C GLU A 293 17.72 13.70 -21.25
N ASN A 294 17.20 12.52 -21.62
CA ASN A 294 16.09 11.88 -20.91
C ASN A 294 16.49 11.42 -19.49
N GLU A 295 17.72 10.92 -19.31
CA GLU A 295 18.22 10.57 -17.96
C GLU A 295 18.41 11.80 -17.09
N ILE A 296 18.97 12.89 -17.63
CA ILE A 296 19.15 14.15 -16.92
C ILE A 296 17.81 14.73 -16.46
N THR A 297 16.80 14.70 -17.33
CA THR A 297 15.45 15.16 -16.97
C THR A 297 14.85 14.28 -15.87
N ARG A 298 14.98 12.94 -15.97
CA ARG A 298 14.53 12.02 -14.90
C ARG A 298 15.23 12.29 -13.56
N ILE A 299 16.54 12.50 -13.56
CA ILE A 299 17.30 12.80 -12.34
C ILE A 299 16.86 14.13 -11.73
N LYS A 300 16.60 15.15 -12.55
CA LYS A 300 16.08 16.44 -12.08
C LYS A 300 14.69 16.32 -11.44
N GLU A 301 13.81 15.51 -12.03
CA GLU A 301 12.50 15.20 -11.46
C GLU A 301 12.65 14.55 -10.08
N ASN A 302 13.47 13.50 -9.99
CA ASN A 302 13.74 12.77 -8.75
C ASN A 302 14.38 13.67 -7.66
N ALA A 303 15.24 14.60 -8.05
CA ALA A 303 15.83 15.55 -7.09
C ALA A 303 14.78 16.51 -6.52
N ARG A 304 13.81 16.95 -7.34
CA ARG A 304 12.70 17.80 -6.88
C ARG A 304 11.77 17.05 -5.94
N THR A 305 11.43 15.81 -6.26
CA THR A 305 10.60 14.97 -5.38
C THR A 305 11.30 14.73 -4.05
N PHE A 306 12.60 14.43 -4.08
CA PHE A 306 13.38 14.23 -2.86
C PHE A 306 13.42 15.48 -1.96
N GLU A 307 13.58 16.68 -2.54
CA GLU A 307 13.58 17.91 -1.74
C GLU A 307 12.18 18.18 -1.15
N ALA A 308 11.11 17.88 -1.88
CA ALA A 308 9.74 17.97 -1.37
C ALA A 308 9.50 17.00 -0.19
N ASP A 309 9.93 15.74 -0.34
CA ASP A 309 9.82 14.72 0.70
C ASP A 309 10.61 15.11 1.96
N LYS A 310 11.82 15.66 1.78
CA LYS A 310 12.66 16.15 2.88
C LYS A 310 11.98 17.29 3.66
N VAL A 311 11.36 18.24 2.97
CA VAL A 311 10.61 19.33 3.62
C VAL A 311 9.42 18.77 4.40
N GLN A 312 8.69 17.82 3.81
CA GLN A 312 7.55 17.17 4.45
C GLN A 312 7.97 16.38 5.70
N LEU A 313 9.01 15.56 5.60
CA LEU A 313 9.54 14.79 6.73
C LEU A 313 10.07 15.70 7.85
N SER A 314 10.67 16.84 7.50
CA SER A 314 11.13 17.82 8.49
C SER A 314 9.96 18.44 9.26
N LYS A 315 8.83 18.67 8.59
CA LYS A 315 7.59 19.17 9.21
C LYS A 315 6.98 18.11 10.15
N GLU A 316 6.91 16.86 9.70
CA GLU A 316 6.40 15.74 10.50
C GLU A 316 7.27 15.50 11.75
N LEU A 317 8.60 15.61 11.61
CA LEU A 317 9.52 15.50 12.74
C LEU A 317 9.25 16.60 13.78
N LEU A 318 9.09 17.85 13.34
CA LEU A 318 8.80 18.97 14.23
C LEU A 318 7.46 18.78 14.97
N GLU A 319 6.44 18.27 14.29
CA GLU A 319 5.15 17.95 14.90
C GLU A 319 5.28 16.85 15.96
N ALA A 320 6.02 15.78 15.64
CA ALA A 320 6.30 14.70 16.58
C ALA A 320 7.09 15.17 17.81
N GLU A 321 8.07 16.05 17.65
CA GLU A 321 8.83 16.65 18.75
C GLU A 321 7.94 17.49 19.67
N ASN A 322 7.04 18.29 19.10
CA ASN A 322 6.07 19.07 19.88
C ASN A 322 5.11 18.18 20.67
N ASN A 323 4.58 17.13 20.04
CA ASN A 323 3.70 16.16 20.70
C ASN A 323 4.44 15.44 21.85
N LEU A 324 5.71 15.09 21.65
CA LEU A 324 6.54 14.49 22.69
C LEU A 324 6.78 15.46 23.86
N ALA A 325 7.04 16.74 23.58
CA ALA A 325 7.22 17.75 24.60
C ALA A 325 5.95 17.93 25.45
N GLN A 326 4.78 17.97 24.80
CA GLN A 326 3.49 18.04 25.48
C GLN A 326 3.24 16.81 26.37
N ALA A 327 3.43 15.60 25.82
CA ALA A 327 3.25 14.37 26.58
C ALA A 327 4.18 14.29 27.80
N LYS A 328 5.44 14.74 27.68
CA LYS A 328 6.38 14.84 28.81
C LYS A 328 5.91 15.82 29.89
N ALA A 329 5.36 16.97 29.49
CA ALA A 329 4.81 17.94 30.43
C ALA A 329 3.60 17.37 31.17
N GLU A 330 2.69 16.71 30.47
CA GLU A 330 1.52 16.05 31.06
C GLU A 330 1.92 14.93 32.03
N ALA A 331 2.85 14.07 31.64
CA ALA A 331 3.36 13.00 32.50
C ALA A 331 4.00 13.56 33.79
N SER A 332 4.73 14.67 33.69
CA SER A 332 5.33 15.33 34.86
C SER A 332 4.27 15.91 35.79
N ARG A 333 3.21 16.50 35.22
CA ARG A 333 2.06 17.01 35.99
C ARG A 333 1.34 15.88 36.73
N TRP A 334 1.10 14.75 36.07
CA TRP A 334 0.47 13.58 36.70
C TRP A 334 1.32 13.00 37.82
N LYS A 335 2.64 12.87 37.63
CA LYS A 335 3.56 12.43 38.70
C LYS A 335 3.49 13.34 39.92
N ALA A 336 3.45 14.65 39.73
CA ALA A 336 3.32 15.60 40.82
C ALA A 336 1.97 15.46 41.54
N ALA A 337 0.87 15.29 40.81
CA ALA A 337 -0.45 15.10 41.39
C ALA A 337 -0.55 13.82 42.22
N VAL A 338 -0.02 12.70 41.72
CA VAL A 338 0.02 11.42 42.45
C VAL A 338 0.88 11.53 43.71
N ALA A 339 2.03 12.22 43.64
CA ALA A 339 2.87 12.43 44.80
C ALA A 339 2.17 13.25 45.89
N GLU A 340 1.39 14.26 45.50
CA GLU A 340 0.65 15.10 46.46
C GLU A 340 -0.53 14.33 47.07
N GLU A 341 -1.29 13.60 46.26
CA GLU A 341 -2.37 12.74 46.76
C GLU A 341 -1.82 11.65 47.69
N GLY A 342 -0.66 11.08 47.37
CA GLY A 342 0.04 10.14 48.22
C GLY A 342 0.40 10.71 49.60
N LYS A 343 0.80 11.99 49.68
CA LYS A 343 1.03 12.67 50.97
C LYS A 343 -0.28 12.88 51.73
N SER A 344 -1.35 13.27 51.04
CA SER A 344 -2.68 13.46 51.63
C SER A 344 -3.21 12.15 52.22
N PHE A 345 -3.17 11.08 51.44
CA PHE A 345 -3.53 9.74 51.87
C PHE A 345 -2.67 9.26 53.04
N GLY A 346 -1.35 9.48 53.00
CA GLY A 346 -0.44 9.15 54.10
C GLY A 346 -0.84 9.84 55.41
N LYS A 347 -1.19 11.13 55.36
CA LYS A 347 -1.69 11.88 56.53
C LYS A 347 -3.00 11.33 57.05
N ALA A 348 -3.96 11.04 56.16
CA ALA A 348 -5.25 10.47 56.55
C ALA A 348 -5.11 9.08 57.19
N ARG A 349 -4.22 8.24 56.65
CA ARG A 349 -3.89 6.93 57.21
C ARG A 349 -3.26 7.04 58.59
N GLU A 350 -2.34 7.99 58.79
CA GLU A 350 -1.73 8.23 60.10
C GLU A 350 -2.78 8.69 61.12
N GLN A 351 -3.66 9.63 60.74
CA GLN A 351 -4.77 10.06 61.59
C GLN A 351 -5.70 8.90 61.97
N LEU A 352 -6.01 8.02 61.02
CA LEU A 352 -6.80 6.81 61.28
C LEU A 352 -6.07 5.86 62.24
N ASN A 353 -4.76 5.69 62.09
CA ASN A 353 -3.97 4.84 62.98
C ASN A 353 -3.93 5.38 64.42
N VAL A 354 -3.71 6.69 64.57
CA VAL A 354 -3.77 7.39 65.87
C VAL A 354 -5.16 7.23 66.48
N HIS A 355 -6.22 7.45 65.70
CA HIS A 355 -7.60 7.25 66.16
C HIS A 355 -7.86 5.80 66.60
N ASN A 356 -7.45 4.81 65.80
CA ASN A 356 -7.61 3.39 66.15
C ASN A 356 -6.83 3.02 67.40
N THR A 357 -5.62 3.56 67.57
CA THR A 357 -4.83 3.34 68.79
C THR A 357 -5.54 3.92 70.02
N HIS A 358 -6.05 5.15 69.94
CA HIS A 358 -6.84 5.75 71.02
C HIS A 358 -8.11 4.96 71.32
N ARG A 359 -8.86 4.56 70.29
CA ARG A 359 -10.05 3.72 70.43
C ARG A 359 -9.72 2.41 71.16
N ARG A 360 -8.68 1.68 70.72
CA ARG A 360 -8.25 0.42 71.35
C ARG A 360 -7.86 0.60 72.82
N MET A 361 -7.18 1.70 73.17
CA MET A 361 -6.85 2.00 74.57
C MET A 361 -8.10 2.26 75.42
N LEU A 362 -9.09 2.98 74.89
CA LEU A 362 -10.36 3.23 75.59
C LEU A 362 -11.18 1.95 75.74
N GLU A 363 -11.31 1.14 74.69
CA GLU A 363 -11.96 -0.16 74.74
C GLU A 363 -11.27 -1.10 75.74
N ASP A 364 -9.93 -1.15 75.76
CA ASP A 364 -9.13 -1.90 76.75
C ASP A 364 -9.42 -1.45 78.18
N ALA A 365 -9.56 -0.15 78.41
CA ALA A 365 -9.88 0.41 79.73
C ALA A 365 -11.33 0.13 80.17
N ILE A 366 -12.29 0.19 79.24
CA ILE A 366 -13.70 -0.15 79.50
C ILE A 366 -13.81 -1.65 79.86
N MET A 367 -13.17 -2.53 79.08
CA MET A 367 -13.20 -3.96 79.35
C MET A 367 -12.51 -4.32 80.68
N ASP A 368 -11.45 -3.60 81.07
CA ASP A 368 -10.86 -3.76 82.40
C ASP A 368 -11.82 -3.38 83.53
N TYR A 369 -12.73 -2.43 83.31
CA TYR A 369 -13.75 -2.02 84.28
C TYR A 369 -14.87 -3.05 84.41
N GLU A 370 -15.28 -3.70 83.32
CA GLU A 370 -16.35 -4.71 83.29
C GLU A 370 -15.94 -6.06 83.94
N ARG A 371 -14.64 -6.31 84.16
CA ARG A 371 -14.08 -7.45 84.92
C ARG A 371 -14.43 -8.87 84.42
N GLY A 372 -14.76 -9.04 83.14
CA GLY A 372 -15.01 -10.35 82.51
C GLY A 372 -13.94 -10.77 81.48
N PRO A 373 -14.00 -12.03 80.99
CA PRO A 373 -13.17 -12.47 79.86
C PRO A 373 -13.57 -11.72 78.59
N ARG A 374 -12.57 -11.27 77.81
CA ARG A 374 -12.81 -10.57 76.55
C ARG A 374 -13.07 -11.57 75.45
N ILE A 375 -14.13 -11.39 74.68
CA ILE A 375 -14.50 -12.36 73.63
C ILE A 375 -14.51 -11.66 72.28
N TYR A 376 -13.58 -12.06 71.43
CA TYR A 376 -13.37 -11.56 70.07
C TYR A 376 -13.75 -12.67 69.09
N VAL A 377 -14.60 -12.34 68.13
CA VAL A 377 -15.21 -13.33 67.23
C VAL A 377 -14.98 -12.92 65.79
N ARG A 378 -14.51 -13.84 64.94
CA ARG A 378 -14.39 -13.62 63.50
C ARG A 378 -15.55 -14.27 62.78
N ASN A 379 -16.29 -13.56 61.93
CA ASN A 379 -17.42 -14.10 61.18
C ASN A 379 -18.53 -14.63 62.12
N SER A 380 -18.99 -13.78 63.04
CA SER A 380 -20.14 -14.11 63.90
C SER A 380 -21.38 -14.37 63.03
N PRO A 381 -22.04 -15.54 63.10
CA PRO A 381 -23.40 -15.71 62.58
C PRO A 381 -24.33 -14.75 63.32
N LYS A 382 -25.49 -14.43 62.74
CA LYS A 382 -26.46 -13.48 63.31
C LYS A 382 -27.03 -13.99 64.65
N SER A 383 -26.25 -13.94 65.72
CA SER A 383 -26.67 -14.20 67.09
C SER A 383 -27.20 -12.90 67.72
N SER A 384 -28.01 -13.04 68.77
CA SER A 384 -28.52 -11.92 69.56
C SER A 384 -27.49 -11.36 70.56
N THR A 385 -26.36 -12.05 70.74
CA THR A 385 -25.33 -11.68 71.71
C THR A 385 -24.27 -10.79 71.08
N GLN A 386 -24.09 -9.58 71.62
CA GLN A 386 -23.02 -8.68 71.21
C GLN A 386 -21.68 -9.14 71.80
N PHE A 387 -20.65 -9.36 70.99
CA PHE A 387 -19.30 -9.65 71.49
C PHE A 387 -18.46 -8.38 71.68
N ALA A 388 -17.31 -8.49 72.37
CA ALA A 388 -16.44 -7.33 72.61
C ALA A 388 -15.86 -6.80 71.29
N LYS A 389 -15.57 -7.69 70.34
CA LYS A 389 -15.21 -7.34 68.97
C LYS A 389 -15.68 -8.40 67.99
N GLU A 390 -16.25 -7.97 66.88
CA GLU A 390 -16.64 -8.83 65.77
C GLU A 390 -15.87 -8.43 64.50
N PHE A 391 -15.16 -9.39 63.93
CA PHE A 391 -14.38 -9.22 62.71
C PHE A 391 -15.15 -9.76 61.50
N SER A 392 -14.99 -9.09 60.36
CA SER A 392 -15.51 -9.62 59.10
C SER A 392 -14.74 -10.87 58.69
N LYS A 393 -15.36 -11.70 57.83
CA LYS A 393 -14.68 -12.88 57.27
C LYS A 393 -13.37 -12.51 56.56
N ASP A 394 -13.34 -11.36 55.90
CA ASP A 394 -12.21 -10.89 55.08
C ASP A 394 -11.15 -10.12 55.86
N THR A 395 -11.33 -9.91 57.17
CA THR A 395 -10.33 -9.23 58.01
C THR A 395 -9.03 -10.03 58.01
N CYS A 396 -7.90 -9.36 57.77
CA CYS A 396 -6.61 -10.04 57.76
C CYS A 396 -6.12 -10.35 59.19
N ASN A 397 -5.22 -11.33 59.32
CA ASN A 397 -4.74 -11.77 60.63
C ASN A 397 -3.99 -10.66 61.38
N GLN A 398 -3.26 -9.80 60.66
CA GLN A 398 -2.55 -8.67 61.27
C GLN A 398 -3.52 -7.66 61.88
N GLU A 399 -4.61 -7.32 61.19
CA GLU A 399 -5.63 -6.39 61.73
C GLU A 399 -6.29 -6.95 63.00
N MET A 400 -6.56 -8.26 63.05
CA MET A 400 -7.09 -8.89 64.26
C MET A 400 -6.10 -8.83 65.42
N ILE A 401 -4.83 -9.13 65.14
CA ILE A 401 -3.74 -9.04 66.13
C ILE A 401 -3.63 -7.62 66.66
N ASP A 402 -3.58 -6.62 65.78
CA ASP A 402 -3.48 -5.22 66.12
C ASP A 402 -4.60 -4.73 67.07
N GLU A 403 -5.82 -5.30 66.99
CA GLU A 403 -6.91 -4.96 67.90
C GLU A 403 -6.68 -5.43 69.34
N PHE A 404 -6.06 -6.59 69.57
CA PHE A 404 -5.77 -7.08 70.92
C PHE A 404 -4.31 -6.89 71.36
N LEU A 405 -3.43 -6.35 70.51
CA LEU A 405 -2.09 -5.96 70.95
C LEU A 405 -2.12 -4.96 72.11
N CYS A 406 -3.11 -4.06 72.16
CA CYS A 406 -3.29 -3.15 73.29
C CYS A 406 -3.51 -3.90 74.62
N PHE A 407 -4.26 -5.00 74.59
CA PHE A 407 -4.49 -5.85 75.78
C PHE A 407 -3.17 -6.40 76.33
N VAL A 408 -2.33 -6.97 75.45
CA VAL A 408 -1.01 -7.50 75.82
C VAL A 408 -0.10 -6.38 76.33
N GLY A 409 -0.04 -5.26 75.61
CA GLY A 409 0.79 -4.11 75.99
C GLY A 409 0.43 -3.53 77.36
N THR A 410 -0.85 -3.42 77.68
CA THR A 410 -1.32 -2.97 79.01
C THR A 410 -0.97 -3.98 80.10
N SER A 411 -1.06 -5.29 79.82
CA SER A 411 -0.67 -6.35 80.78
C SER A 411 0.80 -6.24 81.14
N VAL A 412 1.67 -6.10 80.14
CA VAL A 412 3.13 -5.98 80.30
C VAL A 412 3.48 -4.70 81.06
N LYS A 413 2.86 -3.56 80.68
CA LYS A 413 3.07 -2.28 81.36
C LYS A 413 2.73 -2.33 82.85
N ARG A 414 1.70 -3.12 83.24
CA ARG A 414 1.27 -3.28 84.63
C ARG A 414 1.90 -4.47 85.34
N MET A 415 2.72 -5.28 84.64
CA MET A 415 3.26 -6.56 85.12
C MET A 415 2.15 -7.50 85.62
N LEU A 416 1.10 -7.68 84.80
CA LEU A 416 -0.04 -8.56 85.08
C LEU A 416 -0.05 -9.75 84.13
N ASN A 417 -0.34 -10.93 84.66
CA ASN A 417 -0.48 -12.14 83.87
C ASN A 417 -1.70 -12.05 82.93
N CYS A 418 -1.54 -12.54 81.71
CA CYS A 418 -2.63 -12.57 80.73
C CYS A 418 -2.67 -13.85 79.91
N GLY A 419 -3.87 -14.24 79.50
CA GLY A 419 -4.13 -15.45 78.72
C GLY A 419 -4.91 -15.15 77.45
N ILE A 420 -4.47 -15.72 76.33
CA ILE A 420 -5.16 -15.70 75.03
C ILE A 420 -5.57 -17.14 74.71
N ILE A 421 -6.86 -17.38 74.55
CA ILE A 421 -7.43 -18.67 74.20
C ILE A 421 -7.93 -18.58 72.76
N ILE A 422 -7.45 -19.47 71.89
CA ILE A 422 -7.82 -19.52 70.47
C ILE A 422 -8.68 -20.76 70.24
N SER A 423 -9.87 -20.54 69.68
CA SER A 423 -10.84 -21.60 69.39
C SER A 423 -11.45 -21.43 67.99
N GLY A 424 -12.10 -22.46 67.49
CA GLY A 424 -12.70 -22.50 66.16
C GLY A 424 -11.85 -23.24 65.14
N HIS A 425 -11.91 -22.80 63.89
CA HIS A 425 -11.11 -23.38 62.81
C HIS A 425 -9.62 -23.00 62.93
N LYS A 426 -8.75 -24.01 62.82
CA LYS A 426 -7.29 -23.83 62.88
C LYS A 426 -6.78 -23.02 61.68
N GLN A 427 -5.97 -22.00 61.96
CA GLN A 427 -5.27 -21.23 60.94
C GLN A 427 -3.75 -21.47 61.00
N PRO A 428 -3.13 -21.95 59.91
CA PRO A 428 -1.70 -22.15 59.85
C PRO A 428 -0.92 -20.86 60.16
N GLY A 429 0.09 -20.96 61.02
CA GLY A 429 0.99 -19.85 61.35
C GLY A 429 0.40 -18.72 62.20
N PHE A 430 -0.89 -18.76 62.57
CA PHE A 430 -1.53 -17.67 63.29
C PHE A 430 -0.97 -17.49 64.71
N VAL A 431 -0.73 -18.57 65.44
CA VAL A 431 -0.12 -18.53 66.78
C VAL A 431 1.30 -17.96 66.73
N SER A 432 2.10 -18.32 65.72
CA SER A 432 3.45 -17.76 65.53
C SER A 432 3.40 -16.26 65.24
N GLN A 433 2.41 -15.78 64.47
CA GLN A 433 2.19 -14.34 64.23
C GLN A 433 1.79 -13.61 65.52
N ILE A 434 0.94 -14.21 66.36
CA ILE A 434 0.55 -13.66 67.66
C ILE A 434 1.77 -13.53 68.56
N LEU A 435 2.56 -14.60 68.71
CA LEU A 435 3.76 -14.61 69.54
C LEU A 435 4.77 -13.56 69.05
N SER A 436 5.03 -13.51 67.75
CA SER A 436 5.98 -12.56 67.16
C SER A 436 5.55 -11.10 67.37
N SER A 437 4.30 -10.77 67.03
CA SER A 437 3.77 -9.40 67.16
C SER A 437 3.66 -8.96 68.62
N SER A 438 3.30 -9.89 69.51
CA SER A 438 3.24 -9.64 70.95
C SER A 438 4.64 -9.42 71.53
N PHE A 439 5.63 -10.19 71.08
CA PHE A 439 7.02 -10.04 71.52
C PHE A 439 7.65 -8.73 71.04
N ASP A 440 7.43 -8.34 69.78
CA ASP A 440 7.88 -7.04 69.26
C ASP A 440 7.30 -5.88 70.10
N LEU A 441 6.01 -5.96 70.45
CA LEU A 441 5.38 -4.99 71.35
C LEU A 441 5.95 -5.04 72.77
N ILE A 442 6.22 -6.24 73.31
CA ILE A 442 6.83 -6.40 74.63
C ILE A 442 8.19 -5.71 74.66
N LEU A 443 9.04 -5.93 73.67
CA LEU A 443 10.35 -5.30 73.54
C LEU A 443 10.24 -3.77 73.48
N GLU A 444 9.30 -3.25 72.68
CA GLU A 444 9.06 -1.81 72.61
C GLU A 444 8.64 -1.24 73.98
N ARG A 445 7.77 -1.94 74.71
CA ARG A 445 7.25 -1.50 76.01
C ARG A 445 8.28 -1.58 77.12
N THR A 446 9.08 -2.64 77.18
CA THR A 446 10.14 -2.80 78.19
C THR A 446 11.33 -1.86 77.93
N ALA A 447 11.56 -1.46 76.68
CA ALA A 447 12.52 -0.42 76.32
C ALA A 447 12.03 1.02 76.63
N SER A 448 10.75 1.20 76.97
CA SER A 448 10.18 2.52 77.22
C SER A 448 10.71 3.18 78.50
N ALA A 449 10.62 4.51 78.56
CA ALA A 449 11.08 5.29 79.71
C ALA A 449 10.45 4.88 81.06
N ALA A 450 9.28 4.23 81.05
CA ALA A 450 8.61 3.74 82.25
C ALA A 450 9.40 2.65 83.00
N PHE A 451 10.29 1.94 82.31
CA PHE A 451 11.12 0.87 82.87
C PHE A 451 12.60 1.21 82.92
N LYS A 452 12.95 2.51 82.95
CA LYS A 452 14.35 2.94 83.05
C LYS A 452 15.02 2.31 84.27
N GLY A 453 16.13 1.59 84.03
CA GLY A 453 16.93 0.91 85.05
C GLY A 453 16.53 -0.54 85.33
N TRP A 454 15.43 -1.03 84.75
CA TRP A 454 15.08 -2.45 84.80
C TRP A 454 15.90 -3.24 83.77
N SER A 455 16.28 -4.46 84.11
CA SER A 455 16.73 -5.46 83.14
C SER A 455 15.66 -6.52 82.94
N PHE A 456 15.49 -6.99 81.71
CA PHE A 456 14.45 -7.96 81.36
C PHE A 456 15.06 -9.20 80.73
N GLU A 457 14.60 -10.36 81.19
CA GLU A 457 14.84 -11.66 80.57
C GLU A 457 13.51 -12.22 80.06
N TYR A 458 13.50 -12.71 78.83
CA TYR A 458 12.31 -13.25 78.18
C TYR A 458 12.48 -14.75 77.97
N VAL A 459 11.56 -15.53 78.51
CA VAL A 459 11.63 -17.00 78.49
C VAL A 459 10.37 -17.57 77.87
N LEU A 460 10.53 -18.44 76.87
CA LEU A 460 9.44 -19.18 76.26
C LEU A 460 9.45 -20.65 76.67
N ARG A 461 8.24 -21.17 76.87
CA ARG A 461 7.94 -22.60 76.99
C ARG A 461 6.84 -22.95 76.00
N CYS A 462 6.98 -24.08 75.31
CA CYS A 462 5.98 -24.57 74.37
C CYS A 462 5.64 -26.03 74.69
N VAL A 463 4.35 -26.33 74.84
CA VAL A 463 3.84 -27.64 75.21
C VAL A 463 2.70 -28.03 74.27
N ASP A 464 2.75 -29.24 73.73
CA ASP A 464 1.63 -29.89 73.06
C ASP A 464 0.72 -30.49 74.13
N VAL A 465 -0.45 -29.87 74.30
CA VAL A 465 -1.49 -30.28 75.25
C VAL A 465 -2.61 -31.05 74.58
N GLY A 466 -2.52 -31.30 73.27
CA GLY A 466 -3.46 -32.11 72.51
C GLY A 466 -3.32 -33.61 72.77
N GLN A 467 -2.16 -34.03 73.28
CA GLN A 467 -1.82 -35.42 73.62
C GLN A 467 -1.95 -35.66 75.13
N SER A 468 -2.26 -36.91 75.51
CA SER A 468 -2.30 -37.34 76.91
C SER A 468 -1.32 -38.50 77.09
N PRO A 469 -0.17 -38.30 77.77
CA PRO A 469 0.24 -37.10 78.51
C PRO A 469 0.68 -35.93 77.61
N PRO A 470 0.64 -34.67 78.09
CA PRO A 470 1.19 -33.50 77.40
C PRO A 470 2.69 -33.64 77.14
N VAL A 471 3.18 -32.95 76.11
CA VAL A 471 4.53 -33.16 75.56
C VAL A 471 5.26 -31.83 75.34
N ASP A 472 6.53 -31.75 75.72
CA ASP A 472 7.39 -30.58 75.52
C ASP A 472 7.86 -30.44 74.06
N LEU A 473 7.63 -29.28 73.45
CA LEU A 473 7.99 -29.03 72.06
C LEU A 473 9.41 -28.49 71.87
N LEU A 474 10.09 -28.11 72.95
CA LEU A 474 11.46 -27.58 72.94
C LEU A 474 12.49 -28.62 73.42
N ASP A 475 12.07 -29.69 74.10
CA ASP A 475 12.95 -30.79 74.58
C ASP A 475 12.54 -32.15 73.98
N SER A 476 12.75 -32.32 72.68
CA SER A 476 12.61 -33.60 71.96
C SER A 476 11.32 -34.39 72.23
N ARG A 477 10.20 -33.70 72.52
CA ARG A 477 8.90 -34.34 72.82
C ARG A 477 8.88 -35.19 74.09
N ARG A 478 9.56 -34.73 75.15
CA ARG A 478 9.47 -35.34 76.48
C ARG A 478 8.08 -35.12 77.11
N PRO A 479 7.48 -36.12 77.78
CA PRO A 479 6.20 -35.94 78.48
C PRO A 479 6.35 -35.01 79.69
N VAL A 480 5.39 -34.10 79.87
CA VAL A 480 5.34 -33.08 80.93
C VAL A 480 3.96 -33.02 81.58
N SER A 481 3.92 -32.56 82.84
CA SER A 481 2.65 -32.23 83.49
C SER A 481 2.22 -30.81 83.11
N ALA A 482 0.98 -30.68 82.62
CA ALA A 482 0.36 -29.39 82.29
C ALA A 482 -0.62 -28.90 83.38
N GLU A 483 -0.60 -29.50 84.58
CA GLU A 483 -1.45 -29.07 85.70
C GLU A 483 -0.94 -27.76 86.31
N VAL A 484 -1.81 -26.75 86.36
CA VAL A 484 -1.55 -25.50 87.09
C VAL A 484 -2.19 -25.59 88.47
N ARG A 485 -1.38 -25.49 89.53
CA ARG A 485 -1.89 -25.50 90.93
C ARG A 485 -1.96 -24.10 91.50
N ALA A 486 -0.88 -23.34 91.36
CA ALA A 486 -0.79 -21.96 91.83
C ALA A 486 -0.13 -21.02 90.81
N SER A 487 0.78 -21.54 89.97
CA SER A 487 1.55 -20.73 89.03
C SER A 487 1.87 -21.50 87.75
N LEU A 488 2.10 -20.77 86.65
CA LEU A 488 2.57 -21.35 85.40
C LEU A 488 4.00 -21.94 85.49
N GLU A 489 4.70 -21.71 86.60
CA GLU A 489 5.96 -22.40 86.92
C GLU A 489 5.77 -23.89 87.28
N ASP A 490 4.54 -24.30 87.64
CA ASP A 490 4.21 -25.70 87.92
C ASP A 490 4.39 -26.58 86.66
N ILE A 491 4.31 -25.97 85.47
CA ILE A 491 4.52 -26.62 84.17
C ILE A 491 6.04 -26.72 83.91
N ARG A 492 6.59 -27.89 84.26
CA ARG A 492 8.02 -28.20 84.12
C ARG A 492 8.39 -28.57 82.68
N ALA A 493 8.37 -27.57 81.80
CA ALA A 493 8.86 -27.65 80.43
C ALA A 493 10.19 -26.91 80.26
N GLN A 494 10.92 -27.24 79.19
CA GLN A 494 12.16 -26.64 78.75
C GLN A 494 11.97 -25.15 78.50
N LYS A 495 12.92 -24.38 79.03
CA LYS A 495 12.94 -22.91 78.95
C LYS A 495 13.89 -22.50 77.84
N MET A 496 13.40 -21.68 76.91
CA MET A 496 14.21 -21.05 75.87
C MET A 496 14.25 -19.54 76.11
N VAL A 497 15.45 -18.98 76.26
CA VAL A 497 15.63 -17.53 76.34
C VAL A 497 15.50 -16.94 74.94
N ILE A 498 14.73 -15.86 74.79
CA ILE A 498 14.51 -15.18 73.51
C ILE A 498 15.12 -13.79 73.54
N GLU A 499 15.89 -13.48 72.52
CA GLU A 499 16.49 -12.15 72.34
C GLU A 499 15.86 -11.40 71.15
N SER A 500 15.32 -12.12 70.16
CA SER A 500 14.73 -11.54 68.96
C SER A 500 13.42 -12.21 68.54
N SER A 501 12.51 -11.44 67.92
CA SER A 501 11.30 -12.00 67.29
C SER A 501 11.60 -12.99 66.15
N LYS A 502 12.85 -13.02 65.64
CA LYS A 502 13.30 -14.05 64.69
C LYS A 502 13.38 -15.43 65.31
N ASP A 503 13.69 -15.53 66.60
CA ASP A 503 13.82 -16.82 67.31
C ASP A 503 12.45 -17.52 67.42
N LEU A 504 11.37 -16.74 67.39
CA LEU A 504 9.99 -17.23 67.42
C LEU A 504 9.50 -17.83 66.09
N LYS A 505 10.20 -17.55 64.97
CA LYS A 505 9.82 -18.08 63.65
C LYS A 505 10.28 -19.52 63.42
N GLY A 506 11.22 -20.02 64.23
CA GLY A 506 11.78 -21.37 64.11
C GLY A 506 11.11 -22.44 64.98
N ILE A 507 10.08 -22.07 65.76
CA ILE A 507 9.44 -23.01 66.70
C ILE A 507 8.51 -23.96 65.93
N PRO A 508 8.72 -25.28 66.00
CA PRO A 508 7.89 -26.25 65.29
C PRO A 508 6.53 -26.38 65.99
N ILE A 509 5.56 -25.54 65.58
CA ILE A 509 4.17 -25.68 66.01
C ILE A 509 3.57 -26.88 65.27
N PRO A 510 3.12 -27.95 65.96
CA PRO A 510 2.60 -29.13 65.30
C PRO A 510 1.29 -28.81 64.56
N GLU A 511 1.29 -28.94 63.23
CA GLU A 511 0.10 -28.71 62.40
C GLU A 511 -1.05 -29.68 62.73
N HIS A 512 -0.74 -30.86 63.26
CA HIS A 512 -1.72 -31.90 63.61
C HIS A 512 -2.02 -32.02 65.11
N SER A 513 -1.48 -31.13 65.97
CA SER A 513 -1.84 -31.15 67.39
C SER A 513 -3.27 -30.65 67.60
N ALA A 514 -3.99 -31.35 68.49
CA ALA A 514 -5.31 -30.98 68.97
C ALA A 514 -5.29 -29.79 69.96
N GLY A 515 -4.13 -29.45 70.53
CA GLY A 515 -4.00 -28.37 71.50
C GLY A 515 -2.56 -27.95 71.72
N TYR A 516 -2.29 -26.65 71.65
CA TYR A 516 -0.95 -26.09 71.78
C TYR A 516 -0.92 -24.98 72.83
N LEU A 517 0.06 -25.04 73.72
CA LEU A 517 0.26 -24.08 74.80
C LEU A 517 1.63 -23.42 74.64
N SER A 518 1.63 -22.09 74.58
CA SER A 518 2.83 -21.25 74.67
C SER A 518 2.76 -20.36 75.89
N ILE A 519 3.86 -20.29 76.64
CA ILE A 519 3.99 -19.43 77.80
C ILE A 519 5.24 -18.57 77.59
N LEU A 520 5.02 -17.27 77.44
CA LEU A 520 6.07 -16.26 77.36
C LEU A 520 6.14 -15.57 78.74
N SER A 521 7.17 -15.91 79.50
CA SER A 521 7.47 -15.31 80.80
C SER A 521 8.43 -14.13 80.64
N ILE A 522 8.06 -13.00 81.23
CA ILE A 522 8.87 -11.77 81.25
C ILE A 522 9.35 -11.57 82.67
N HIS A 523 10.66 -11.70 82.89
CA HIS A 523 11.29 -11.50 84.20
C HIS A 523 12.00 -10.14 84.22
N GLY A 524 11.46 -9.20 84.96
CA GLY A 524 12.06 -7.88 85.17
C GLY A 524 12.81 -7.82 86.50
N THR A 525 14.05 -7.32 86.50
CA THR A 525 14.82 -7.08 87.73
C THR A 525 15.22 -5.62 87.86
N PHE A 526 15.01 -5.05 89.05
CA PHE A 526 15.39 -3.67 89.39
C PHE A 526 15.90 -3.61 90.83
N ASN A 527 17.17 -3.27 91.03
CA ASN A 527 17.80 -3.18 92.36
C ASN A 527 17.53 -4.41 93.25
N GLY A 528 17.55 -5.61 92.66
CA GLY A 528 17.30 -6.88 93.36
C GLY A 528 15.82 -7.25 93.53
N ILE A 529 14.87 -6.37 93.20
CA ILE A 529 13.44 -6.70 93.14
C ILE A 529 13.16 -7.39 91.81
N VAL A 530 12.62 -8.61 91.86
CA VAL A 530 12.18 -9.37 90.69
C VAL A 530 10.67 -9.27 90.55
N ARG A 531 10.19 -8.94 89.34
CA ARG A 531 8.78 -9.05 88.96
C ARG A 531 8.66 -9.96 87.75
N GLN A 532 7.57 -10.72 87.70
CA GLN A 532 7.25 -11.62 86.61
C GLN A 532 5.88 -11.29 86.03
N CYS A 533 5.80 -11.37 84.71
CA CYS A 533 4.57 -11.26 83.95
C CYS A 533 4.53 -12.39 82.93
N ASP A 534 3.51 -13.24 82.99
CA ASP A 534 3.34 -14.34 82.05
C ASP A 534 2.24 -14.03 81.04
N MET A 535 2.57 -14.21 79.76
CA MET A 535 1.62 -14.25 78.66
C MET A 535 1.43 -15.71 78.22
N LEU A 536 0.22 -16.20 78.38
CA LEU A 536 -0.17 -17.54 77.97
C LEU A 536 -0.97 -17.47 76.67
N VAL A 537 -0.61 -18.30 75.69
CA VAL A 537 -1.36 -18.50 74.45
C VAL A 537 -1.73 -19.97 74.35
N LEU A 538 -3.03 -20.26 74.48
CA LEU A 538 -3.59 -21.59 74.40
C LEU A 538 -4.41 -21.71 73.11
N ASP A 539 -3.94 -22.50 72.17
CA ASP A 539 -4.63 -22.80 70.93
C ASP A 539 -5.29 -24.19 71.02
N ILE A 540 -6.62 -24.22 71.05
CA ILE A 540 -7.44 -25.44 71.02
C ILE A 540 -8.14 -25.63 69.67
N SER A 541 -7.85 -24.79 68.67
CA SER A 541 -8.50 -24.83 67.35
C SER A 541 -8.25 -26.14 66.57
N GLY A 542 -7.26 -26.92 66.98
CA GLY A 542 -6.96 -28.24 66.41
C GLY A 542 -7.81 -29.39 66.95
N ALA A 543 -8.56 -29.19 68.05
CA ALA A 543 -9.45 -30.22 68.59
C ALA A 543 -10.80 -30.24 67.86
N ASP A 544 -11.53 -31.35 67.93
CA ASP A 544 -12.89 -31.42 67.39
C ASP A 544 -13.82 -30.38 68.06
N ILE A 545 -14.76 -29.82 67.30
CA ILE A 545 -15.66 -28.73 67.75
C ILE A 545 -16.37 -29.07 69.07
N SER A 546 -16.86 -30.31 69.23
CA SER A 546 -17.51 -30.78 70.47
C SER A 546 -16.55 -30.81 71.66
N ARG A 547 -15.28 -31.13 71.45
CA ARG A 547 -14.24 -31.11 72.48
C ARG A 547 -13.81 -29.69 72.80
N GLN A 548 -13.72 -28.81 71.80
CA GLN A 548 -13.50 -27.38 72.04
C GLN A 548 -14.62 -26.78 72.90
N HIS A 549 -15.88 -27.13 72.63
CA HIS A 549 -17.03 -26.71 73.43
C HIS A 549 -16.91 -27.14 74.90
N SER A 550 -16.59 -28.41 75.17
CA SER A 550 -16.42 -28.91 76.54
C SER A 550 -15.21 -28.30 77.25
N LEU A 551 -14.11 -28.05 76.52
CA LEU A 551 -12.93 -27.37 77.03
C LEU A 551 -13.25 -25.93 77.45
N ILE A 552 -13.87 -25.15 76.58
CA ILE A 552 -14.26 -23.76 76.84
C ILE A 552 -15.14 -23.67 78.10
N LEU A 553 -16.10 -24.58 78.26
CA LEU A 553 -16.97 -24.64 79.45
C LEU A 553 -16.30 -25.19 80.73
N GLY A 554 -15.03 -25.63 80.66
CA GLY A 554 -14.30 -26.18 81.80
C GLY A 554 -14.81 -27.55 82.26
N GLN A 555 -15.43 -28.31 81.35
CA GLN A 555 -15.96 -29.65 81.61
C GLN A 555 -14.92 -30.75 81.42
N ASP A 556 -13.93 -30.52 80.53
CA ASP A 556 -12.82 -31.45 80.31
C ASP A 556 -11.74 -31.26 81.40
N PRO A 557 -11.46 -32.28 82.23
CA PRO A 557 -10.51 -32.17 83.33
C PRO A 557 -9.06 -31.97 82.88
N SER A 558 -8.71 -32.31 81.63
CA SER A 558 -7.32 -32.29 81.14
C SER A 558 -6.72 -30.89 81.04
N LEU A 559 -7.52 -29.87 80.68
CA LEU A 559 -7.08 -28.47 80.55
C LEU A 559 -7.87 -27.51 81.46
N LYS A 560 -8.72 -28.04 82.33
CA LYS A 560 -9.54 -27.24 83.25
C LYS A 560 -8.71 -26.28 84.09
N SER A 561 -7.61 -26.75 84.68
CA SER A 561 -6.74 -25.91 85.52
C SER A 561 -6.10 -24.76 84.75
N LEU A 562 -5.74 -24.96 83.48
CA LEU A 562 -5.20 -23.92 82.59
C LEU A 562 -6.26 -22.87 82.22
N ILE A 563 -7.49 -23.33 81.92
CA ILE A 563 -8.59 -22.44 81.54
C ILE A 563 -9.07 -21.64 82.76
N ASP A 564 -9.18 -22.27 83.93
CA ASP A 564 -9.49 -21.60 85.20
C ASP A 564 -8.38 -20.58 85.57
N TYR A 565 -7.11 -20.91 85.30
CA TYR A 565 -6.00 -19.96 85.46
C TYR A 565 -6.14 -18.76 84.51
N CYS A 566 -6.52 -18.97 83.25
CA CYS A 566 -6.74 -17.88 82.30
C CYS A 566 -7.89 -16.97 82.76
N HIS A 567 -9.02 -17.56 83.19
CA HIS A 567 -10.20 -16.80 83.60
C HIS A 567 -10.02 -16.06 84.93
N SER A 568 -9.16 -16.56 85.84
CA SER A 568 -8.80 -15.86 87.08
C SER A 568 -7.82 -14.70 86.85
N ASN A 569 -7.21 -14.62 85.68
CA ASN A 569 -6.34 -13.52 85.23
C ASN A 569 -7.00 -12.73 84.09
N ARG A 570 -6.27 -11.75 83.53
CA ARG A 570 -6.74 -11.03 82.32
C ARG A 570 -6.81 -12.03 81.15
N SER A 571 -8.02 -12.36 80.68
CA SER A 571 -8.21 -13.32 79.58
C SER A 571 -8.86 -12.73 78.35
N LEU A 572 -8.45 -13.23 77.19
CA LEU A 572 -9.02 -12.95 75.89
C LEU A 572 -9.29 -14.26 75.14
N HIS A 573 -10.52 -14.47 74.73
CA HIS A 573 -10.95 -15.53 73.83
C HIS A 573 -11.02 -14.97 72.42
N LEU A 574 -10.29 -15.59 71.50
CA LEU A 574 -10.37 -15.30 70.08
C LEU A 574 -10.94 -16.54 69.38
N SER A 575 -12.11 -16.38 68.77
CA SER A 575 -12.82 -17.49 68.16
C SER A 575 -13.13 -17.27 66.69
N GLN A 576 -12.96 -18.31 65.89
CA GLN A 576 -13.49 -18.43 64.53
C GLN A 576 -14.66 -19.41 64.59
N PRO A 577 -15.83 -18.91 65.01
CA PRO A 577 -16.86 -19.74 65.57
C PRO A 577 -17.52 -20.64 64.52
N ASP A 578 -17.80 -21.85 64.99
CA ASP A 578 -18.94 -22.67 64.57
C ASP A 578 -20.12 -22.38 65.53
N GLU A 579 -21.37 -22.66 65.15
CA GLU A 579 -22.56 -22.37 65.98
C GLU A 579 -22.46 -22.97 67.40
N GLN A 580 -21.84 -24.15 67.54
CA GLN A 580 -21.64 -24.78 68.84
C GLN A 580 -20.69 -23.98 69.74
N ILE A 581 -19.59 -23.48 69.19
CA ILE A 581 -18.58 -22.72 69.95
C ILE A 581 -19.15 -21.39 70.46
N ILE A 582 -20.04 -20.77 69.68
CA ILE A 582 -20.75 -19.54 70.09
C ILE A 582 -21.57 -19.79 71.34
N THR A 583 -22.32 -20.89 71.36
CA THR A 583 -23.15 -21.25 72.51
C THR A 583 -22.31 -21.39 73.78
N ALA A 584 -21.09 -21.97 73.68
CA ALA A 584 -20.16 -22.02 74.81
C ALA A 584 -19.65 -20.64 75.24
N LEU A 585 -19.31 -19.77 74.28
CA LEU A 585 -18.83 -18.41 74.55
C LEU A 585 -19.93 -17.53 75.17
N GLU A 586 -21.18 -17.67 74.73
CA GLU A 586 -22.34 -17.01 75.32
C GLU A 586 -22.57 -17.45 76.76
N ALA A 587 -22.45 -18.75 77.05
CA ALA A 587 -22.57 -19.28 78.41
C ALA A 587 -21.46 -18.75 79.34
N ILE A 588 -20.22 -18.62 78.85
CA ILE A 588 -19.13 -17.96 79.59
C ILE A 588 -19.52 -16.51 79.86
N LYS A 589 -19.94 -15.76 78.85
CA LYS A 589 -20.27 -14.34 79.01
C LYS A 589 -21.37 -14.15 80.06
N GLN A 590 -22.43 -14.95 80.01
CA GLN A 590 -23.53 -14.91 80.98
C GLN A 590 -23.08 -15.28 82.40
N ARG A 591 -22.09 -16.17 82.57
CA ARG A 591 -21.55 -16.56 83.87
C ARG A 591 -20.86 -15.39 84.60
N TYR A 592 -20.22 -14.49 83.85
CA TYR A 592 -19.48 -13.35 84.39
C TYR A 592 -20.28 -12.03 84.41
N GLN A 593 -21.50 -12.02 83.86
CA GLN A 593 -22.42 -10.87 83.93
C GLN A 593 -23.39 -10.92 85.14
N LYS A 594 -23.42 -12.04 85.87
CA LYS A 594 -24.14 -12.19 87.14
C LYS A 594 -23.22 -11.83 88.31
#